data_AF-A0A844C6L4-F1
#
_entry.id   AF-A0A844C6L4-F1
#
_cell.length_a   1.000
_cell.length_b   1.000
_cell.length_c   1.000
_cell.angle_alpha   90.00
_cell.angle_beta   90.00
_cell.angle_gamma   90.00
#
_symmetry.space_group_name_H-M   'P 1'
#
loop_
_entity.id
_entity.type
_entity.pdbx_description
1 polymer ?
#
loop_
_entity_poly.entity_id
_entity_poly.type
_entity_poly.pdbx_seq_one_letter_code
_entity_poly.pdbx_strand_id
1 'polypeptide(L)'
;MKFSKETRQRAIEKLQERELDLLIIGGGITGAGVAIQAAASGLETGLIEMQDFAEGTSSRSTKLVHGGIRYLKQFDVEVVSDTVKERAVVQQIAPHIPKADRMLLPVYDEPNSTFSMFRLKVAMDLYDLLAGVTGTPLANKELTKEEVLEREPQIKAEGLLGGGEYLDYINNDARLVIENIKRANEDGALVASRVKAVGYLKDENGKVTGVKAEDVLTGKTFEIKARIVINTTGPWSDVVRNMDNADAPILQMRPTKGVHLVVDSSKIKVPNATYFDTGLGDGRMVFVIPRENKTYFGTTDTDYHEDLAHPTVTKEDVDYLLEVVNNRFPEAKITLADIESSWAGLRPLISGNNASDYNGGDNGAISDESFDNLIATVSRYLNKEASRDDVTEAIVSIESNSSEKSPSTISRGSALDIDANGLVTLAGGKITDYRKMAEGAMQAIIEILAENYGRRYTLVNSKTYPVSGGELNPSNVESELETIASLGVKRGLELADARYIANVFGSNAPRVYNLAKDLEAAEGLSLRETLVLHYTMREEMVLTPVDYFLRRTNHLLFMRETLDDLIAPISNEMAKFLGWTDEEKAAHLADLDNVLAESDLRAMKEAN
;
A
#
# COMPACT_ATOMS: atom_id res chain seq x y z
N MET A 1 -14.89 -20.53 -0.39
CA MET A 1 -15.44 -19.29 -0.98
C MET A 1 -15.34 -19.42 -2.51
N LYS A 2 -16.17 -18.73 -3.31
CA LYS A 2 -15.88 -18.53 -4.74
C LYS A 2 -15.79 -17.04 -4.98
N PHE A 3 -14.79 -16.59 -5.74
CA PHE A 3 -14.59 -15.20 -6.14
C PHE A 3 -13.82 -15.19 -7.47
N SER A 4 -14.56 -15.27 -8.57
CA SER A 4 -14.11 -15.56 -9.93
C SER A 4 -14.87 -14.73 -10.96
N LYS A 5 -14.61 -14.96 -12.25
CA LYS A 5 -15.38 -14.41 -13.38
C LYS A 5 -16.89 -14.62 -13.23
N GLU A 6 -17.33 -15.79 -12.75
CA GLU A 6 -18.76 -16.11 -12.57
C GLU A 6 -19.38 -15.41 -11.37
N THR A 7 -18.62 -15.16 -10.29
CA THR A 7 -19.16 -14.36 -9.17
C THR A 7 -19.23 -12.90 -9.52
N ARG A 8 -18.28 -12.38 -10.30
CA ARG A 8 -18.34 -11.02 -10.86
C ARG A 8 -19.63 -10.81 -11.64
N GLN A 9 -19.94 -11.71 -12.59
CA GLN A 9 -21.15 -11.61 -13.41
C GLN A 9 -22.42 -11.62 -12.55
N ARG A 10 -22.51 -12.52 -11.57
CA ARG A 10 -23.63 -12.57 -10.63
C ARG A 10 -23.72 -11.35 -9.72
N ALA A 11 -22.58 -10.73 -9.37
CA ALA A 11 -22.58 -9.48 -8.63
C ALA A 11 -23.17 -8.36 -9.47
N ILE A 12 -22.76 -8.21 -10.74
CA ILE A 12 -23.31 -7.24 -11.70
C ILE A 12 -24.82 -7.39 -11.88
N GLU A 13 -25.32 -8.62 -11.98
CA GLU A 13 -26.78 -8.88 -12.05
C GLU A 13 -27.49 -8.40 -10.79
N LYS A 14 -27.00 -8.78 -9.60
CA LYS A 14 -27.61 -8.37 -8.33
C LYS A 14 -27.52 -6.87 -8.05
N LEU A 15 -26.45 -6.22 -8.51
CA LEU A 15 -26.27 -4.76 -8.40
C LEU A 15 -27.35 -3.99 -9.18
N GLN A 16 -27.92 -4.58 -10.24
CA GLN A 16 -29.02 -3.99 -11.02
C GLN A 16 -30.39 -4.21 -10.38
N GLU A 17 -30.55 -5.30 -9.63
CA GLU A 17 -31.84 -5.72 -9.06
C GLU A 17 -32.13 -5.11 -7.68
N ARG A 18 -31.09 -4.78 -6.92
CA ARG A 18 -31.19 -4.39 -5.51
C ARG A 18 -30.89 -2.92 -5.30
N GLU A 19 -31.60 -2.31 -4.36
CA GLU A 19 -31.24 -1.01 -3.82
C GLU A 19 -30.35 -1.20 -2.59
N LEU A 20 -29.08 -0.85 -2.73
CA LEU A 20 -28.06 -1.03 -1.70
C LEU A 20 -28.21 -0.02 -0.55
N ASP A 21 -27.63 -0.34 0.59
CA ASP A 21 -27.34 0.66 1.64
C ASP A 21 -26.19 1.55 1.23
N LEU A 22 -25.11 0.92 0.75
CA LEU A 22 -23.86 1.57 0.44
C LEU A 22 -23.30 1.05 -0.88
N LEU A 23 -23.03 1.96 -1.81
CA LEU A 23 -22.23 1.69 -3.00
C LEU A 23 -20.88 2.39 -2.89
N ILE A 24 -19.81 1.63 -3.04
CA ILE A 24 -18.42 2.09 -2.98
C ILE A 24 -17.86 2.16 -4.41
N ILE A 25 -17.33 3.33 -4.77
CA ILE A 25 -16.58 3.53 -6.02
C ILE A 25 -15.09 3.50 -5.68
N GLY A 26 -14.37 2.54 -6.25
CA GLY A 26 -12.93 2.33 -6.06
C GLY A 26 -12.59 1.07 -5.27
N GLY A 27 -11.80 0.18 -5.86
CA GLY A 27 -11.29 -1.07 -5.31
C GLY A 27 -9.81 -1.02 -4.92
N GLY A 28 -9.32 0.17 -4.54
CA GLY A 28 -8.07 0.33 -3.82
C GLY A 28 -8.21 0.01 -2.33
N ILE A 29 -7.14 0.23 -1.55
CA ILE A 29 -7.15 -0.11 -0.11
C ILE A 29 -8.22 0.64 0.69
N THR A 30 -8.50 1.90 0.32
CA THR A 30 -9.51 2.73 0.97
C THR A 30 -10.90 2.13 0.80
N GLY A 31 -11.31 1.86 -0.45
CA GLY A 31 -12.60 1.24 -0.74
C GLY A 31 -12.73 -0.19 -0.20
N ALA A 32 -11.65 -0.97 -0.25
CA ALA A 32 -11.60 -2.31 0.35
C ALA A 32 -11.80 -2.27 1.87
N GLY A 33 -11.18 -1.30 2.56
CA GLY A 33 -11.34 -1.08 4.00
C GLY A 33 -12.75 -0.65 4.40
N VAL A 34 -13.41 0.16 3.58
CA VAL A 34 -14.83 0.52 3.78
C VAL A 34 -15.72 -0.71 3.53
N ALA A 35 -15.46 -1.46 2.47
CA ALA A 35 -16.28 -2.63 2.08
C ALA A 35 -16.28 -3.72 3.15
N ILE A 36 -15.11 -4.07 3.71
CA ILE A 36 -15.01 -5.10 4.75
C ILE A 36 -15.77 -4.68 6.02
N GLN A 37 -15.67 -3.42 6.44
CA GLN A 37 -16.37 -2.94 7.63
C GLN A 37 -17.89 -2.82 7.41
N ALA A 38 -18.32 -2.35 6.24
CA ALA A 38 -19.73 -2.26 5.87
C ALA A 38 -20.39 -3.63 5.81
N ALA A 39 -19.77 -4.59 5.10
CA ALA A 39 -20.27 -5.95 4.96
C ALA A 39 -20.33 -6.68 6.31
N ALA A 40 -19.26 -6.61 7.11
CA ALA A 40 -19.21 -7.22 8.43
C ALA A 40 -20.24 -6.62 9.42
N SER A 41 -20.63 -5.35 9.22
CA SER A 41 -21.67 -4.67 10.00
C SER A 41 -23.10 -4.95 9.49
N GLY A 42 -23.23 -5.76 8.42
CA GLY A 42 -24.51 -6.22 7.88
C GLY A 42 -25.17 -5.29 6.86
N LEU A 43 -24.46 -4.28 6.32
CA LEU A 43 -25.00 -3.40 5.29
C LEU A 43 -25.12 -4.13 3.95
N GLU A 44 -26.19 -3.85 3.20
CA GLU A 44 -26.30 -4.24 1.79
C GLU A 44 -25.29 -3.43 0.96
N THR A 45 -24.08 -3.99 0.81
CA THR A 45 -22.91 -3.28 0.28
C THR A 45 -22.58 -3.73 -1.14
N GLY A 46 -22.29 -2.76 -2.01
CA GLY A 46 -21.70 -2.98 -3.33
C GLY A 46 -20.37 -2.26 -3.48
N LEU A 47 -19.43 -2.85 -4.23
CA LEU A 47 -18.18 -2.21 -4.62
C LEU A 47 -17.91 -2.41 -6.11
N ILE A 48 -17.61 -1.33 -6.81
CA ILE A 48 -17.20 -1.34 -8.22
C ILE A 48 -15.79 -0.75 -8.38
N GLU A 49 -14.98 -1.40 -9.21
CA GLU A 49 -13.62 -0.96 -9.57
C GLU A 49 -13.49 -0.97 -11.09
N MET A 50 -13.01 0.13 -11.69
CA MET A 50 -12.93 0.27 -13.15
C MET A 50 -11.84 -0.61 -13.78
N GLN A 51 -10.80 -0.93 -13.01
CA GLN A 51 -9.63 -1.74 -13.36
C GLN A 51 -9.69 -3.10 -12.62
N ASP A 52 -8.56 -3.77 -12.39
CA ASP A 52 -8.44 -4.82 -11.36
C ASP A 52 -8.32 -4.20 -9.94
N PHE A 53 -8.61 -5.00 -8.92
CA PHE A 53 -8.40 -4.60 -7.53
C PHE A 53 -6.92 -4.23 -7.30
N ALA A 54 -6.70 -3.16 -6.56
CA ALA A 54 -5.38 -2.57 -6.30
C ALA A 54 -4.61 -1.98 -7.49
N GLU A 55 -5.13 -2.00 -8.73
CA GLU A 55 -4.39 -1.57 -9.93
C GLU A 55 -4.02 -0.08 -9.98
N GLY A 56 -4.72 0.75 -9.20
CA GLY A 56 -4.32 2.13 -8.91
C GLY A 56 -3.12 2.21 -7.95
N THR A 57 -3.08 3.26 -7.12
CA THR A 57 -1.94 3.51 -6.20
C THR A 57 -1.64 2.36 -5.23
N SER A 58 -2.65 1.57 -4.84
CA SER A 58 -2.53 0.51 -3.83
C SER A 58 -1.75 -0.75 -4.26
N SER A 59 -1.10 -0.75 -5.42
CA SER A 59 -0.10 -1.74 -5.82
C SER A 59 1.27 -1.11 -6.15
N ARG A 60 1.38 0.21 -6.00
CA ARG A 60 2.48 1.03 -6.50
C ARG A 60 3.15 1.86 -5.40
N SER A 61 3.02 1.41 -4.15
CA SER A 61 3.67 2.03 -3.00
C SER A 61 5.11 1.53 -2.82
N THR A 62 5.81 2.07 -1.82
CA THR A 62 7.09 1.51 -1.33
C THR A 62 6.94 0.14 -0.68
N LYS A 63 5.71 -0.41 -0.58
CA LYS A 63 5.46 -1.77 -0.05
C LYS A 63 5.95 -1.92 1.41
N LEU A 64 5.74 -0.87 2.21
CA LEU A 64 5.99 -0.80 3.64
C LEU A 64 4.74 -0.31 4.37
N VAL A 65 4.51 -0.78 5.59
CA VAL A 65 3.58 -0.15 6.56
C VAL A 65 4.44 0.59 7.56
N HIS A 66 5.00 1.72 7.13
CA HIS A 66 5.95 2.47 7.93
C HIS A 66 5.28 3.48 8.87
N GLY A 67 5.83 3.65 10.07
CA GLY A 67 5.31 4.61 11.06
C GLY A 67 5.87 6.04 10.91
N GLY A 68 6.72 6.26 9.90
CA GLY A 68 7.21 7.60 9.57
C GLY A 68 8.13 8.24 10.62
N ILE A 69 9.20 7.55 11.04
CA ILE A 69 10.15 8.09 12.02
C ILE A 69 10.68 9.49 11.67
N ARG A 70 10.77 9.82 10.38
CA ARG A 70 11.19 11.13 9.88
C ARG A 70 10.29 12.30 10.33
N TYR A 71 8.99 12.08 10.57
CA TYR A 71 8.09 13.11 11.11
C TYR A 71 8.51 13.60 12.50
N LEU A 72 9.27 12.79 13.25
CA LEU A 72 9.79 13.20 14.54
C LEU A 72 10.84 14.33 14.44
N LYS A 73 11.46 14.53 13.27
CA LYS A 73 12.29 15.73 13.02
C LYS A 73 11.48 17.02 13.15
N GLN A 74 10.21 16.98 12.76
CA GLN A 74 9.27 18.10 12.86
C GLN A 74 8.34 17.95 14.06
N PHE A 75 8.70 17.12 15.04
CA PHE A 75 7.91 16.89 16.25
C PHE A 75 6.42 16.56 16.00
N ASP A 76 6.11 15.92 14.87
CA ASP A 76 4.76 15.49 14.49
C ASP A 76 4.38 14.19 15.21
N VAL A 77 4.45 14.22 16.54
CA VAL A 77 4.31 13.06 17.44
C VAL A 77 2.93 12.41 17.33
N GLU A 78 1.86 13.20 17.15
CA GLU A 78 0.49 12.69 17.03
C GLU A 78 0.31 11.82 15.78
N VAL A 79 0.87 12.25 14.64
CA VAL A 79 0.87 11.49 13.38
C VAL A 79 1.58 10.17 13.58
N VAL A 80 2.81 10.22 14.12
CA VAL A 80 3.62 9.02 14.33
C VAL A 80 2.91 8.05 15.28
N SER A 81 2.34 8.57 16.39
CA SER A 81 1.59 7.79 17.38
C SER A 81 0.41 7.06 16.78
N ASP A 82 -0.37 7.73 15.92
CA ASP A 82 -1.49 7.12 15.22
C ASP A 82 -1.02 6.03 14.25
N THR A 83 -0.03 6.34 13.41
CA THR A 83 0.45 5.42 12.37
C THR A 83 1.12 4.18 12.96
N VAL A 84 1.93 4.29 14.03
CA VAL A 84 2.57 3.11 14.66
C VAL A 84 1.56 2.21 15.39
N LYS A 85 0.50 2.79 15.96
CA LYS A 85 -0.60 2.01 16.55
C LYS A 85 -1.39 1.30 15.46
N GLU A 86 -1.76 1.99 14.39
CA GLU A 86 -2.48 1.37 13.28
C GLU A 86 -1.66 0.25 12.63
N ARG A 87 -0.34 0.42 12.51
CA ARG A 87 0.58 -0.64 12.05
C ARG A 87 0.48 -1.91 12.89
N ALA A 88 0.46 -1.80 14.21
CA ALA A 88 0.28 -2.96 15.09
C ALA A 88 -1.09 -3.63 14.86
N VAL A 89 -2.14 -2.83 14.68
CA VAL A 89 -3.48 -3.37 14.36
C VAL A 89 -3.51 -4.03 12.97
N VAL A 90 -2.83 -3.47 11.95
CA VAL A 90 -2.72 -4.08 10.60
C VAL A 90 -2.01 -5.43 10.67
N GLN A 91 -0.93 -5.53 11.44
CA GLN A 91 -0.30 -6.82 11.69
C GLN A 91 -1.24 -7.79 12.40
N GLN A 92 -2.05 -7.33 13.35
CA GLN A 92 -3.00 -8.19 14.05
C GLN A 92 -4.09 -8.77 13.14
N ILE A 93 -4.66 -7.97 12.24
CA ILE A 93 -5.78 -8.43 11.38
C ILE A 93 -5.33 -9.09 10.09
N ALA A 94 -4.09 -8.90 9.67
CA ALA A 94 -3.53 -9.46 8.44
C ALA A 94 -2.16 -10.12 8.68
N PRO A 95 -1.96 -10.98 9.69
CA PRO A 95 -0.63 -11.39 10.16
C PRO A 95 0.31 -12.04 9.13
N HIS A 96 -0.22 -12.55 8.02
CA HIS A 96 0.57 -13.13 6.93
C HIS A 96 1.09 -12.09 5.91
N ILE A 97 0.62 -10.83 5.96
CA ILE A 97 0.94 -9.78 4.97
C ILE A 97 2.05 -8.84 5.45
N PRO A 98 1.83 -7.88 6.39
CA PRO A 98 2.92 -7.11 6.96
C PRO A 98 3.77 -8.00 7.86
N LYS A 99 5.06 -8.07 7.57
CA LYS A 99 6.04 -8.81 8.37
C LYS A 99 6.98 -7.82 9.03
N ALA A 100 7.20 -8.04 10.32
CA ALA A 100 8.17 -7.26 11.07
C ALA A 100 9.55 -7.43 10.42
N ASP A 101 10.18 -6.31 10.11
CA ASP A 101 11.55 -6.25 9.61
C ASP A 101 12.29 -5.11 10.31
N ARG A 102 13.58 -5.27 10.50
CA ARG A 102 14.40 -4.21 11.06
C ARG A 102 14.77 -3.24 9.95
N MET A 103 14.76 -1.95 10.25
CA MET A 103 15.22 -0.92 9.35
C MET A 103 16.55 -0.37 9.82
N LEU A 104 17.51 -0.25 8.91
CA LEU A 104 18.78 0.42 9.15
C LEU A 104 18.71 1.88 8.67
N LEU A 105 19.05 2.81 9.55
CA LEU A 105 19.19 4.23 9.25
C LEU A 105 20.64 4.65 9.51
N PRO A 106 21.52 4.62 8.49
CA PRO A 106 22.91 5.04 8.64
C PRO A 106 22.98 6.57 8.71
N VAL A 107 23.89 7.07 9.55
CA VAL A 107 24.10 8.50 9.79
C VAL A 107 25.45 8.93 9.26
N TYR A 108 25.44 9.99 8.45
CA TYR A 108 26.65 10.56 7.84
C TYR A 108 26.91 11.97 8.35
N ASP A 109 28.20 12.32 8.39
CA ASP A 109 28.68 13.69 8.56
C ASP A 109 28.56 14.43 7.22
N GLU A 110 27.33 14.80 6.87
CA GLU A 110 26.99 15.49 5.63
C GLU A 110 26.15 16.75 5.95
N PRO A 111 26.33 17.87 5.21
CA PRO A 111 25.49 19.05 5.37
C PRO A 111 24.01 18.71 5.19
N ASN A 112 23.15 19.29 6.02
CA ASN A 112 21.70 19.08 6.00
C ASN A 112 21.25 17.64 6.28
N SER A 113 22.11 16.80 6.88
CA SER A 113 21.71 15.46 7.36
C SER A 113 20.45 15.55 8.24
N THR A 114 19.48 14.68 7.97
CA THR A 114 18.19 14.66 8.69
C THR A 114 18.41 14.38 10.18
N PHE A 115 19.33 13.46 10.50
CA PHE A 115 19.65 13.08 11.88
C PHE A 115 21.15 13.14 12.15
N SER A 116 21.51 13.58 13.35
CA SER A 116 22.78 13.21 13.99
C SER A 116 22.59 11.93 14.80
N MET A 117 23.67 11.26 15.22
CA MET A 117 23.56 10.05 16.07
C MET A 117 22.70 10.29 17.32
N PHE A 118 22.88 11.44 17.98
CA PHE A 118 22.08 11.81 19.15
C PHE A 118 20.60 12.02 18.79
N ARG A 119 20.30 12.80 17.75
CA ARG A 119 18.89 13.05 17.33
C ARG A 119 18.21 11.75 16.89
N LEU A 120 18.93 10.87 16.20
CA LEU A 120 18.44 9.57 15.79
C LEU A 120 18.06 8.72 17.01
N LYS A 121 18.91 8.65 18.03
CA LYS A 121 18.63 7.89 19.24
C LYS A 121 17.35 8.39 19.95
N VAL A 122 17.24 9.70 20.14
CA VAL A 122 16.03 10.30 20.73
C VAL A 122 14.78 10.00 19.90
N ALA A 123 14.88 10.11 18.57
CA ALA A 123 13.77 9.79 17.67
C ALA A 123 13.36 8.32 17.76
N MET A 124 14.32 7.38 17.76
CA MET A 124 14.04 5.95 17.87
C MET A 124 13.43 5.57 19.23
N ASP A 125 13.88 6.18 20.33
CA ASP A 125 13.31 5.92 21.66
C ASP A 125 11.88 6.43 21.79
N LEU A 126 11.60 7.62 21.25
CA LEU A 126 10.25 8.14 21.17
C LEU A 126 9.37 7.26 20.28
N TYR A 127 9.91 6.81 19.15
CA TYR A 127 9.21 5.93 18.22
C TYR A 127 8.82 4.60 18.87
N ASP A 128 9.74 3.97 19.60
CA ASP A 128 9.49 2.72 20.33
C ASP A 128 8.46 2.91 21.45
N LEU A 129 8.51 4.05 22.15
CA LEU A 129 7.55 4.40 23.20
C LEU A 129 6.13 4.51 22.61
N LEU A 130 5.98 5.21 21.50
CA LEU A 130 4.69 5.37 20.81
C LEU A 130 4.17 4.05 20.25
N ALA A 131 5.06 3.19 19.76
CA ALA A 131 4.74 1.86 19.26
C ALA A 131 4.52 0.81 20.37
N GLY A 132 4.82 1.14 21.63
CA GLY A 132 4.70 0.21 22.76
C GLY A 132 5.70 -0.95 22.73
N VAL A 133 6.86 -0.76 22.09
CA VAL A 133 7.91 -1.80 21.93
C VAL A 133 9.15 -1.54 22.80
N THR A 134 9.16 -0.47 23.58
CA THR A 134 10.24 -0.17 24.54
C THR A 134 10.51 -1.34 25.48
N GLY A 135 11.78 -1.77 25.59
CA GLY A 135 12.20 -2.86 26.47
C GLY A 135 11.85 -4.27 25.97
N THR A 136 11.28 -4.39 24.77
CA THR A 136 11.08 -5.68 24.10
C THR A 136 12.33 -6.06 23.29
N PRO A 137 12.48 -7.32 22.85
CA PRO A 137 13.55 -7.71 21.92
C PRO A 137 13.53 -6.93 20.59
N LEU A 138 12.39 -6.34 20.22
CA LEU A 138 12.20 -5.54 19.00
C LEU A 138 12.63 -4.07 19.15
N ALA A 139 13.01 -3.64 20.36
CA ALA A 139 13.44 -2.28 20.61
C ALA A 139 14.66 -1.88 19.75
N ASN A 140 14.76 -0.58 19.54
CA ASN A 140 15.80 0.05 18.74
C ASN A 140 17.21 -0.20 19.29
N LYS A 141 18.19 -0.10 18.41
CA LYS A 141 19.62 -0.21 18.73
C LYS A 141 20.41 0.86 18.00
N GLU A 142 21.34 1.49 18.69
CA GLU A 142 22.40 2.24 18.02
C GLU A 142 23.44 1.26 17.52
N LEU A 143 24.03 1.57 16.37
CA LEU A 143 25.09 0.80 15.74
C LEU A 143 26.31 1.69 15.57
N THR A 144 27.49 1.17 15.88
CA THR A 144 28.75 1.83 15.53
C THR A 144 28.98 1.78 14.03
N LYS A 145 29.90 2.61 13.54
CA LYS A 145 30.35 2.58 12.14
C LYS A 145 30.76 1.16 11.71
N GLU A 146 31.52 0.46 12.55
CA GLU A 146 32.02 -0.88 12.25
C GLU A 146 30.88 -1.89 12.14
N GLU A 147 29.89 -1.82 13.03
CA GLU A 147 28.71 -2.69 13.00
C GLU A 147 27.84 -2.45 11.76
N VAL A 148 27.71 -1.19 11.32
CA VAL A 148 27.03 -0.85 10.06
C VAL A 148 27.77 -1.45 8.86
N LEU A 149 29.09 -1.28 8.79
CA LEU A 149 29.91 -1.81 7.69
C LEU A 149 30.01 -3.33 7.68
N GLU A 150 29.90 -4.00 8.83
CA GLU A 150 29.82 -5.46 8.92
C GLU A 150 28.52 -5.98 8.28
N ARG A 151 27.40 -5.28 8.51
CA ARG A 151 26.07 -5.66 8.00
C ARG A 151 25.88 -5.31 6.53
N GLU A 152 26.32 -4.12 6.12
CA GLU A 152 26.22 -3.63 4.75
C GLU A 152 27.61 -3.20 4.22
N PRO A 153 28.46 -4.15 3.81
CA PRO A 153 29.83 -3.84 3.37
C PRO A 153 29.93 -2.96 2.13
N GLN A 154 28.85 -2.87 1.34
CA GLN A 154 28.79 -2.05 0.13
C GLN A 154 28.44 -0.59 0.40
N ILE A 155 28.00 -0.25 1.62
CA ILE A 155 27.62 1.11 1.96
C ILE A 155 28.85 2.03 2.06
N LYS A 156 28.70 3.30 1.67
CA LYS A 156 29.79 4.30 1.71
C LYS A 156 30.39 4.41 3.11
N ALA A 157 31.67 4.11 3.25
CA ALA A 157 32.38 4.18 4.53
C ALA A 157 32.87 5.60 4.87
N GLU A 158 33.10 6.44 3.86
CA GLU A 158 33.49 7.84 4.03
C GLU A 158 32.34 8.66 4.61
N GLY A 159 32.61 9.47 5.63
CA GLY A 159 31.60 10.29 6.32
C GLY A 159 30.64 9.51 7.23
N LEU A 160 30.61 8.17 7.17
CA LEU A 160 29.75 7.36 8.03
C LEU A 160 30.16 7.49 9.51
N LEU A 161 29.21 7.89 10.35
CA LEU A 161 29.36 8.05 11.80
C LEU A 161 28.88 6.81 12.58
N GLY A 162 27.87 6.13 12.07
CA GLY A 162 27.18 5.01 12.72
C GLY A 162 25.78 4.85 12.14
N GLY A 163 24.86 4.27 12.90
CA GLY A 163 23.46 4.18 12.49
C GLY A 163 22.52 3.78 13.60
N GLY A 164 21.25 3.71 13.25
CA GLY A 164 20.19 3.20 14.12
C GLY A 164 19.47 2.04 13.46
N GLU A 165 19.10 1.06 14.25
CA GLU A 165 18.25 -0.04 13.85
C GLU A 165 16.93 0.04 14.62
N TYR A 166 15.80 0.12 13.93
CA TYR A 166 14.48 0.21 14.56
C TYR A 166 13.45 -0.70 13.85
N LEU A 167 12.33 -0.96 14.52
CA LEU A 167 11.28 -1.84 14.00
C LEU A 167 10.42 -1.14 12.94
N ASP A 168 10.28 -1.78 11.79
CA ASP A 168 9.23 -1.46 10.84
C ASP A 168 8.65 -2.71 10.15
N TYR A 169 7.79 -2.54 9.14
CA TYR A 169 7.06 -3.65 8.52
C TYR A 169 7.12 -3.59 6.99
N ILE A 170 7.69 -4.63 6.40
CA ILE A 170 7.54 -4.90 4.97
C ILE A 170 6.12 -5.39 4.71
N ASN A 171 5.52 -4.97 3.60
CA ASN A 171 4.12 -5.26 3.28
C ASN A 171 3.96 -5.62 1.81
N ASN A 172 2.95 -6.41 1.46
CA ASN A 172 2.51 -6.52 0.08
C ASN A 172 1.18 -5.79 -0.05
N ASP A 173 1.21 -4.64 -0.72
CA ASP A 173 0.08 -3.71 -0.83
C ASP A 173 -1.07 -4.30 -1.66
N ALA A 174 -0.76 -4.90 -2.82
CA ALA A 174 -1.77 -5.57 -3.63
C ALA A 174 -2.43 -6.76 -2.90
N ARG A 175 -1.65 -7.55 -2.14
CA ARG A 175 -2.19 -8.63 -1.30
C ARG A 175 -3.07 -8.11 -0.17
N LEU A 176 -2.67 -7.01 0.48
CA LEU A 176 -3.49 -6.39 1.53
C LEU A 176 -4.87 -5.99 0.98
N VAL A 177 -4.93 -5.40 -0.21
CA VAL A 177 -6.20 -5.04 -0.85
C VAL A 177 -7.04 -6.28 -1.14
N ILE A 178 -6.48 -7.28 -1.85
CA ILE A 178 -7.29 -8.43 -2.28
C ILE A 178 -7.81 -9.25 -1.10
N GLU A 179 -7.08 -9.34 0.02
CA GLU A 179 -7.55 -10.05 1.20
C GLU A 179 -8.67 -9.30 1.95
N ASN A 180 -8.66 -7.96 1.93
CA ASN A 180 -9.79 -7.16 2.42
C ASN A 180 -11.03 -7.36 1.51
N ILE A 181 -10.85 -7.30 0.18
CA ILE A 181 -11.91 -7.50 -0.80
C ILE A 181 -12.51 -8.90 -0.70
N LYS A 182 -11.67 -9.94 -0.58
CA LYS A 182 -12.13 -11.32 -0.41
C LYS A 182 -12.98 -11.44 0.84
N ARG A 183 -12.53 -10.87 1.97
CA ARG A 183 -13.34 -10.91 3.19
C ARG A 183 -14.66 -10.17 3.05
N ALA A 184 -14.67 -8.98 2.45
CA ALA A 184 -15.91 -8.25 2.20
C ALA A 184 -16.92 -9.08 1.36
N ASN A 185 -16.44 -9.80 0.35
CA ASN A 185 -17.28 -10.71 -0.43
C ASN A 185 -17.71 -11.96 0.36
N GLU A 186 -16.86 -12.53 1.23
CA GLU A 186 -17.25 -13.61 2.15
C GLU A 186 -18.39 -13.17 3.08
N ASP A 187 -18.36 -11.91 3.51
CA ASP A 187 -19.39 -11.29 4.37
C ASP A 187 -20.63 -10.83 3.58
N GLY A 188 -20.65 -11.01 2.26
CA GLY A 188 -21.84 -10.83 1.42
C GLY A 188 -21.87 -9.56 0.57
N ALA A 189 -20.81 -8.75 0.55
CA ALA A 189 -20.72 -7.61 -0.36
C ALA A 189 -20.77 -8.07 -1.83
N LEU A 190 -21.46 -7.29 -2.66
CA LEU A 190 -21.49 -7.48 -4.11
C LEU A 190 -20.31 -6.73 -4.73
N VAL A 191 -19.26 -7.46 -5.11
CA VAL A 191 -18.01 -6.85 -5.58
C VAL A 191 -17.74 -7.21 -7.04
N ALA A 192 -17.43 -6.20 -7.86
CA ALA A 192 -17.11 -6.38 -9.29
C ALA A 192 -15.94 -5.48 -9.73
N SER A 193 -14.85 -6.10 -10.21
CA SER A 193 -13.79 -5.41 -10.94
C SER A 193 -14.20 -5.17 -12.39
N ARG A 194 -13.46 -4.35 -13.12
CA ARG A 194 -13.75 -3.98 -14.52
C ARG A 194 -15.19 -3.43 -14.68
N VAL A 195 -15.63 -2.60 -13.73
CA VAL A 195 -16.91 -1.88 -13.75
C VAL A 195 -16.65 -0.41 -13.40
N LYS A 196 -16.78 0.48 -14.39
CA LYS A 196 -16.47 1.90 -14.24
C LYS A 196 -17.74 2.70 -13.94
N ALA A 197 -17.71 3.55 -12.91
CA ALA A 197 -18.75 4.58 -12.74
C ALA A 197 -18.59 5.65 -13.83
N VAL A 198 -19.68 5.95 -14.54
CA VAL A 198 -19.69 6.89 -15.69
C VAL A 198 -20.72 8.01 -15.52
N GLY A 199 -21.45 8.04 -14.41
CA GLY A 199 -22.34 9.14 -14.06
C GLY A 199 -23.20 8.81 -12.83
N TYR A 200 -23.95 9.81 -12.35
CA TYR A 200 -24.82 9.65 -11.19
C TYR A 200 -26.28 9.42 -11.56
N LEU A 201 -26.98 8.66 -10.72
CA LEU A 201 -28.44 8.67 -10.64
C LEU A 201 -28.82 9.70 -9.57
N LYS A 202 -29.86 10.50 -9.84
CA LYS A 202 -30.30 11.55 -8.93
C LYS A 202 -31.80 11.54 -8.72
N ASP A 203 -32.23 11.96 -7.54
CA ASP A 203 -33.63 12.27 -7.26
C ASP A 203 -34.04 13.66 -7.78
N GLU A 204 -35.30 14.03 -7.52
CA GLU A 204 -35.88 15.32 -7.89
C GLU A 204 -35.22 16.54 -7.21
N ASN A 205 -34.52 16.32 -6.09
CA ASN A 205 -33.78 17.34 -5.35
C ASN A 205 -32.30 17.41 -5.75
N GLY A 206 -31.88 16.62 -6.73
CA GLY A 206 -30.50 16.54 -7.19
C GLY A 206 -29.57 15.74 -6.29
N LYS A 207 -30.11 14.96 -5.33
CA LYS A 207 -29.33 14.07 -4.46
C LYS A 207 -28.96 12.78 -5.18
N VAL A 208 -27.73 12.31 -4.99
CA VAL A 208 -27.22 11.07 -5.56
C VAL A 208 -27.94 9.88 -4.93
N THR A 209 -28.54 9.02 -5.76
CA THR A 209 -29.27 7.80 -5.36
C THR A 209 -28.71 6.53 -6.02
N GLY A 210 -27.51 6.64 -6.59
CA GLY A 210 -26.86 5.55 -7.29
C GLY A 210 -25.94 6.06 -8.41
N VAL A 211 -25.49 5.14 -9.24
CA VAL A 211 -24.60 5.44 -10.37
C VAL A 211 -25.05 4.74 -11.66
N LYS A 212 -24.70 5.36 -12.78
CA LYS A 212 -24.58 4.67 -14.06
C LYS A 212 -23.19 4.05 -14.12
N ALA A 213 -23.13 2.76 -14.40
CA ALA A 213 -21.90 2.00 -14.48
C ALA A 213 -21.75 1.34 -15.86
N GLU A 214 -20.51 1.13 -16.27
CA GLU A 214 -20.14 0.45 -17.51
C GLU A 214 -19.31 -0.80 -17.17
N ASP A 215 -19.75 -1.98 -17.62
CA ASP A 215 -18.90 -3.17 -17.65
C ASP A 215 -17.88 -3.03 -18.78
N VAL A 216 -16.63 -2.70 -18.45
CA VAL A 216 -15.59 -2.42 -19.45
C VAL A 216 -15.16 -3.66 -20.24
N LEU A 217 -15.54 -4.87 -19.80
CA LEU A 217 -15.29 -6.10 -20.58
C LEU A 217 -16.32 -6.28 -21.70
N THR A 218 -17.52 -5.72 -21.56
CA THR A 218 -18.62 -5.92 -22.52
C THR A 218 -19.11 -4.63 -23.19
N GLY A 219 -18.69 -3.47 -22.68
CA GLY A 219 -19.18 -2.14 -23.09
C GLY A 219 -20.64 -1.86 -22.69
N LYS A 220 -21.28 -2.75 -21.91
CA LYS A 220 -22.68 -2.57 -21.50
C LYS A 220 -22.77 -1.62 -20.32
N THR A 221 -23.67 -0.64 -20.44
CA THR A 221 -24.02 0.27 -19.35
C THR A 221 -25.25 -0.22 -18.60
N PHE A 222 -25.27 -0.03 -17.28
CA PHE A 222 -26.39 -0.37 -16.40
C PHE A 222 -26.46 0.60 -15.22
N GLU A 223 -27.57 0.53 -14.48
CA GLU A 223 -27.82 1.38 -13.31
C GLU A 223 -27.65 0.58 -12.02
N ILE A 224 -27.05 1.20 -11.01
CA ILE A 224 -26.92 0.65 -9.66
C ILE A 224 -27.55 1.64 -8.69
N LYS A 225 -28.55 1.21 -7.93
CA LYS A 225 -29.24 2.05 -6.94
C LYS A 225 -28.65 1.85 -5.54
N ALA A 226 -28.44 2.94 -4.83
CA ALA A 226 -27.94 2.92 -3.46
C ALA A 226 -28.44 4.13 -2.67
N ARG A 227 -28.68 3.92 -1.37
CA ARG A 227 -29.04 5.00 -0.44
C ARG A 227 -27.87 5.96 -0.25
N ILE A 228 -26.66 5.43 -0.15
CA ILE A 228 -25.43 6.23 -0.04
C ILE A 228 -24.44 5.74 -1.10
N VAL A 229 -23.79 6.69 -1.76
CA VAL A 229 -22.64 6.44 -2.64
C VAL A 229 -21.41 7.06 -1.99
N ILE A 230 -20.35 6.27 -1.82
CA ILE A 230 -19.06 6.75 -1.34
C ILE A 230 -17.98 6.65 -2.43
N ASN A 231 -17.31 7.77 -2.67
CA ASN A 231 -16.14 7.90 -3.51
C ASN A 231 -14.87 7.61 -2.71
N THR A 232 -14.13 6.57 -3.11
CA THR A 232 -12.85 6.16 -2.52
C THR A 232 -11.76 6.01 -3.58
N THR A 233 -11.85 6.78 -4.66
CA THR A 233 -11.08 6.55 -5.90
C THR A 233 -9.65 7.13 -5.89
N GLY A 234 -9.08 7.41 -4.71
CA GLY A 234 -7.68 7.83 -4.59
C GLY A 234 -7.37 9.07 -5.45
N PRO A 235 -6.38 9.04 -6.37
CA PRO A 235 -6.04 10.21 -7.19
C PRO A 235 -7.14 10.59 -8.18
N TRP A 236 -8.14 9.72 -8.43
CA TRP A 236 -9.34 10.04 -9.22
C TRP A 236 -10.45 10.71 -8.43
N SER A 237 -10.24 11.04 -7.14
CA SER A 237 -11.29 11.60 -6.28
C SER A 237 -12.01 12.78 -6.94
N ASP A 238 -11.27 13.75 -7.46
CA ASP A 238 -11.84 14.92 -8.15
C ASP A 238 -12.51 14.56 -9.48
N VAL A 239 -12.01 13.56 -10.21
CA VAL A 239 -12.65 13.09 -11.45
C VAL A 239 -14.05 12.55 -11.16
N VAL A 240 -14.18 11.78 -10.08
CA VAL A 240 -15.47 11.23 -9.64
C VAL A 240 -16.39 12.35 -9.15
N ARG A 241 -15.91 13.21 -8.25
CA ARG A 241 -16.70 14.34 -7.72
C ARG A 241 -17.22 15.29 -8.81
N ASN A 242 -16.49 15.42 -9.92
CA ASN A 242 -16.83 16.32 -11.00
C ASN A 242 -17.55 15.66 -12.19
N MET A 243 -17.98 14.39 -12.10
CA MET A 243 -18.68 13.70 -13.20
C MET A 243 -19.94 14.44 -13.69
N ASP A 244 -20.57 15.24 -12.84
CA ASP A 244 -21.78 16.01 -13.12
C ASP A 244 -21.62 17.52 -12.83
N ASN A 245 -20.39 17.99 -12.61
CA ASN A 245 -20.09 19.36 -12.19
C ASN A 245 -19.00 19.99 -13.07
N ALA A 246 -19.32 20.23 -14.34
CA ALA A 246 -18.38 20.80 -15.32
C ALA A 246 -18.16 22.31 -15.15
N ASP A 247 -19.14 23.04 -14.59
CA ASP A 247 -19.13 24.51 -14.57
C ASP A 247 -18.35 25.11 -13.38
N ALA A 248 -18.20 24.35 -12.28
CA ALA A 248 -17.48 24.78 -11.09
C ALA A 248 -16.72 23.59 -10.46
N PRO A 249 -15.63 23.12 -11.11
CA PRO A 249 -14.95 21.90 -10.72
C PRO A 249 -14.31 22.03 -9.34
N ILE A 250 -14.47 20.98 -8.54
CA ILE A 250 -13.81 20.83 -7.25
C ILE A 250 -12.38 20.36 -7.52
N LEU A 251 -11.40 21.12 -7.03
CA LEU A 251 -9.97 20.80 -7.14
C LEU A 251 -9.40 20.61 -5.75
N GLN A 252 -9.54 19.39 -5.22
CA GLN A 252 -9.00 19.00 -3.93
C GLN A 252 -7.69 18.24 -4.09
N MET A 253 -7.47 17.50 -5.17
CA MET A 253 -6.34 16.58 -5.30
C MET A 253 -5.13 17.24 -5.98
N ARG A 254 -3.93 16.94 -5.46
CA ARG A 254 -2.63 17.25 -6.10
C ARG A 254 -1.79 15.96 -6.17
N PRO A 255 -2.01 15.09 -7.15
CA PRO A 255 -1.25 13.86 -7.24
C PRO A 255 0.23 14.11 -7.52
N THR A 256 1.12 13.43 -6.79
CA THR A 256 2.56 13.38 -7.13
C THR A 256 3.00 11.97 -7.48
N LYS A 257 3.87 11.87 -8.48
CA LYS A 257 4.44 10.63 -8.96
C LYS A 257 5.61 10.20 -8.09
N GLY A 258 5.65 8.91 -7.76
CA GLY A 258 6.80 8.25 -7.15
C GLY A 258 7.16 6.99 -7.90
N VAL A 259 8.44 6.86 -8.23
CA VAL A 259 9.03 5.72 -8.95
C VAL A 259 9.85 4.84 -8.01
N HIS A 260 9.91 3.55 -8.34
CA HIS A 260 10.85 2.60 -7.79
C HIS A 260 11.51 1.78 -8.90
N LEU A 261 12.78 1.42 -8.69
CA LEU A 261 13.56 0.60 -9.60
C LEU A 261 14.01 -0.67 -8.88
N VAL A 262 14.13 -1.77 -9.62
CA VAL A 262 14.51 -3.08 -9.09
C VAL A 262 15.77 -3.57 -9.79
N VAL A 263 16.71 -4.10 -9.01
CA VAL A 263 17.93 -4.75 -9.48
C VAL A 263 18.08 -6.12 -8.83
N ASP A 264 18.90 -6.97 -9.44
CA ASP A 264 19.30 -8.23 -8.82
C ASP A 264 20.04 -8.01 -7.50
N SER A 265 19.78 -8.86 -6.49
CA SER A 265 20.42 -8.73 -5.17
C SER A 265 21.95 -8.92 -5.20
N SER A 266 22.50 -9.51 -6.27
CA SER A 266 23.95 -9.56 -6.48
C SER A 266 24.59 -8.19 -6.74
N LYS A 267 23.81 -7.20 -7.19
CA LYS A 267 24.27 -5.84 -7.48
C LYS A 267 24.32 -4.98 -6.22
N ILE A 268 23.22 -4.97 -5.47
CA ILE A 268 23.11 -4.33 -4.17
C ILE A 268 22.55 -5.35 -3.19
N LYS A 269 23.37 -5.77 -2.24
CA LYS A 269 23.01 -6.75 -1.23
C LYS A 269 22.84 -6.06 0.11
N VAL A 270 21.59 -5.86 0.51
CA VAL A 270 21.21 -5.38 1.84
C VAL A 270 20.51 -6.50 2.61
N PRO A 271 20.86 -6.75 3.88
CA PRO A 271 20.21 -7.79 4.68
C PRO A 271 18.80 -7.38 5.16
N ASN A 272 18.55 -6.07 5.21
CA ASN A 272 17.35 -5.45 5.74
C ASN A 272 17.04 -4.16 4.95
N ALA A 273 15.88 -3.55 5.17
CA ALA A 273 15.58 -2.25 4.58
C ALA A 273 16.50 -1.15 5.11
N THR A 274 17.18 -0.44 4.22
CA THR A 274 18.06 0.70 4.53
C THR A 274 17.36 2.00 4.14
N TYR A 275 17.38 3.01 5.01
CA TYR A 275 16.76 4.32 4.78
C TYR A 275 17.72 5.45 5.07
N PHE A 276 18.01 6.30 4.08
CA PHE A 276 19.09 7.30 4.18
C PHE A 276 18.78 8.57 3.42
N ASP A 277 19.45 9.66 3.81
CA ASP A 277 19.43 10.95 3.09
C ASP A 277 20.10 10.82 1.72
N THR A 278 19.52 11.49 0.72
CA THR A 278 19.99 11.46 -0.68
C THR A 278 21.44 11.90 -0.85
N GLY A 279 21.91 12.81 0.02
CA GLY A 279 23.19 13.48 -0.12
C GLY A 279 23.21 14.57 -1.20
N LEU A 280 22.05 14.89 -1.82
CA LEU A 280 21.93 15.90 -2.87
C LEU A 280 21.50 17.28 -2.34
N GLY A 281 21.28 17.40 -1.03
CA GLY A 281 20.84 18.66 -0.40
C GLY A 281 19.38 19.04 -0.67
N ASP A 282 18.57 18.11 -1.19
CA ASP A 282 17.14 18.29 -1.47
C ASP A 282 16.23 17.99 -0.27
N GLY A 283 16.82 17.60 0.86
CA GLY A 283 16.11 17.24 2.08
C GLY A 283 15.24 15.99 1.94
N ARG A 284 15.49 15.12 0.95
CA ARG A 284 14.75 13.87 0.75
C ARG A 284 15.55 12.68 1.26
N MET A 285 14.83 11.59 1.52
CA MET A 285 15.41 10.31 1.90
C MET A 285 14.92 9.23 0.93
N VAL A 286 15.75 8.20 0.74
CA VAL A 286 15.52 7.08 -0.16
C VAL A 286 15.66 5.78 0.61
N PHE A 287 14.85 4.80 0.24
CA PHE A 287 14.92 3.43 0.72
C PHE A 287 15.66 2.55 -0.27
N VAL A 288 16.39 1.57 0.26
CA VAL A 288 16.90 0.40 -0.45
C VAL A 288 16.43 -0.82 0.31
N ILE A 289 15.66 -1.70 -0.33
CA ILE A 289 14.88 -2.73 0.36
C ILE A 289 15.08 -4.09 -0.32
N PRO A 290 15.44 -5.15 0.42
CA PRO A 290 15.51 -6.49 -0.11
C PRO A 290 14.10 -7.08 -0.26
N ARG A 291 13.85 -7.80 -1.35
CA ARG A 291 12.61 -8.56 -1.58
C ARG A 291 12.89 -9.75 -2.48
N GLU A 292 12.54 -10.95 -2.03
CA GLU A 292 12.92 -12.20 -2.70
C GLU A 292 14.44 -12.20 -2.98
N ASN A 293 14.87 -12.48 -4.22
CA ASN A 293 16.26 -12.41 -4.64
C ASN A 293 16.65 -11.07 -5.27
N LYS A 294 15.86 -10.02 -5.04
CA LYS A 294 16.03 -8.69 -5.63
C LYS A 294 16.21 -7.62 -4.56
N THR A 295 16.71 -6.48 -4.98
CA THR A 295 16.77 -5.26 -4.19
C THR A 295 16.10 -4.15 -4.98
N TYR A 296 15.15 -3.46 -4.36
CA TYR A 296 14.48 -2.32 -4.99
C TYR A 296 14.72 -1.05 -4.19
N PHE A 297 14.68 0.08 -4.87
CA PHE A 297 14.96 1.36 -4.26
C PHE A 297 14.08 2.47 -4.81
N GLY A 298 13.84 3.45 -3.95
CA GLY A 298 12.94 4.55 -4.24
C GLY A 298 12.73 5.47 -3.04
N THR A 299 12.07 6.61 -3.21
CA THR A 299 11.22 6.93 -4.36
C THR A 299 11.42 8.37 -4.83
N THR A 300 10.96 8.67 -6.03
CA THR A 300 10.87 10.04 -6.57
C THR A 300 9.61 10.75 -6.06
N ASP A 301 9.53 12.05 -6.34
CA ASP A 301 8.42 12.91 -5.94
C ASP A 301 8.32 14.08 -6.93
N THR A 302 7.43 13.93 -7.92
CA THR A 302 7.24 14.92 -9.00
C THR A 302 5.75 15.23 -9.17
N ASP A 303 5.40 16.50 -9.35
CA ASP A 303 4.02 16.88 -9.66
C ASP A 303 3.54 16.21 -10.94
N TYR A 304 2.29 15.74 -10.95
CA TYR A 304 1.76 14.95 -12.06
C TYR A 304 0.41 15.48 -12.54
N HIS A 305 0.30 15.67 -13.86
CA HIS A 305 -0.88 16.26 -14.51
C HIS A 305 -1.36 15.48 -15.75
N GLU A 306 -0.75 14.33 -16.03
CA GLU A 306 -1.04 13.51 -17.21
C GLU A 306 -2.05 12.40 -16.91
N ASP A 307 -2.05 11.31 -17.69
CA ASP A 307 -2.98 10.18 -17.49
C ASP A 307 -2.78 9.53 -16.12
N LEU A 308 -3.81 9.61 -15.27
CA LEU A 308 -3.79 9.04 -13.93
C LEU A 308 -3.72 7.51 -13.95
N ALA A 309 -4.19 6.86 -15.02
CA ALA A 309 -4.23 5.39 -15.12
C ALA A 309 -2.86 4.78 -15.42
N HIS A 310 -2.04 5.50 -16.20
CA HIS A 310 -0.75 5.01 -16.67
C HIS A 310 0.37 6.02 -16.36
N PRO A 311 0.69 6.27 -15.08
CA PRO A 311 1.91 6.99 -14.73
C PRO A 311 3.13 6.15 -15.13
N THR A 312 4.07 6.77 -15.86
CA THR A 312 5.27 6.11 -16.38
C THR A 312 6.55 6.60 -15.71
N VAL A 313 7.58 5.77 -15.74
CA VAL A 313 8.95 6.13 -15.29
C VAL A 313 9.63 6.99 -16.36
N THR A 314 10.19 8.14 -15.98
CA THR A 314 10.95 8.98 -16.92
C THR A 314 12.45 8.81 -16.74
N LYS A 315 13.23 9.32 -17.70
CA LYS A 315 14.69 9.28 -17.63
C LYS A 315 15.22 10.07 -16.43
N GLU A 316 14.58 11.19 -16.11
CA GLU A 316 14.92 12.02 -14.95
C GLU A 316 14.70 11.28 -13.63
N ASP A 317 13.63 10.48 -13.53
CA ASP A 317 13.41 9.62 -12.35
C ASP A 317 14.55 8.61 -12.18
N VAL A 318 14.97 7.99 -13.29
CA VAL A 318 16.04 6.99 -13.30
C VAL A 318 17.38 7.62 -12.93
N ASP A 319 17.75 8.71 -13.61
CA ASP A 319 19.03 9.40 -13.40
C ASP A 319 19.15 9.86 -11.94
N TYR A 320 18.08 10.43 -11.36
CA TYR A 320 18.03 10.83 -9.95
C TYR A 320 18.23 9.63 -9.01
N LEU A 321 17.49 8.53 -9.19
CA LEU A 321 17.59 7.38 -8.30
C LEU A 321 18.95 6.67 -8.41
N LEU A 322 19.51 6.57 -9.62
CA LEU A 322 20.83 6.00 -9.84
C LEU A 322 21.93 6.87 -9.23
N GLU A 323 21.82 8.20 -9.32
CA GLU A 323 22.75 9.12 -8.66
C GLU A 323 22.75 8.92 -7.14
N VAL A 324 21.57 8.92 -6.51
CA VAL A 324 21.42 8.74 -5.06
C VAL A 324 21.96 7.40 -4.60
N VAL A 325 21.59 6.31 -5.29
CA VAL A 325 22.01 4.96 -4.90
C VAL A 325 23.51 4.76 -5.11
N ASN A 326 24.08 5.22 -6.23
CA ASN A 326 25.52 5.10 -6.45
C ASN A 326 26.33 6.01 -5.51
N ASN A 327 25.80 7.15 -5.07
CA ASN A 327 26.44 7.95 -4.03
C ASN A 327 26.52 7.17 -2.70
N ARG A 328 25.46 6.46 -2.32
CA ARG A 328 25.43 5.70 -1.05
C ARG A 328 26.09 4.32 -1.13
N PHE A 329 26.12 3.71 -2.31
CA PHE A 329 26.74 2.41 -2.61
C PHE A 329 27.77 2.56 -3.75
N PRO A 330 28.92 3.20 -3.50
CA PRO A 330 29.85 3.65 -4.56
C PRO A 330 30.45 2.53 -5.40
N GLU A 331 30.59 1.32 -4.83
CA GLU A 331 31.13 0.17 -5.55
C GLU A 331 30.07 -0.57 -6.38
N ALA A 332 28.77 -0.29 -6.18
CA ALA A 332 27.69 -0.96 -6.91
C ALA A 332 27.62 -0.54 -8.38
N LYS A 333 27.89 0.74 -8.68
CA LYS A 333 27.96 1.30 -10.06
C LYS A 333 26.78 0.90 -10.93
N ILE A 334 25.58 1.00 -10.36
CA ILE A 334 24.32 0.64 -11.00
C ILE A 334 24.05 1.57 -12.17
N THR A 335 23.67 0.98 -13.29
CA THR A 335 23.30 1.67 -14.53
C THR A 335 21.87 1.29 -14.93
N LEU A 336 21.33 1.97 -15.95
CA LEU A 336 20.03 1.58 -16.53
C LEU A 336 20.01 0.11 -16.99
N ALA A 337 21.15 -0.42 -17.43
CA ALA A 337 21.25 -1.80 -17.90
C ALA A 337 21.06 -2.84 -16.78
N ASP A 338 21.27 -2.45 -15.52
CA ASP A 338 21.12 -3.33 -14.36
C ASP A 338 19.67 -3.37 -13.83
N ILE A 339 18.80 -2.45 -14.28
CA ILE A 339 17.40 -2.42 -13.85
C ILE A 339 16.64 -3.57 -14.51
N GLU A 340 16.01 -4.43 -13.72
CA GLU A 340 15.24 -5.57 -14.23
C GLU A 340 13.75 -5.28 -14.36
N SER A 341 13.21 -4.49 -13.43
CA SER A 341 11.81 -4.08 -13.42
C SER A 341 11.67 -2.73 -12.71
N SER A 342 10.51 -2.09 -12.88
CA SER A 342 10.21 -0.79 -12.30
C SER A 342 8.70 -0.57 -12.18
N TRP A 343 8.31 0.40 -11.37
CA TRP A 343 6.92 0.88 -11.35
C TRP A 343 6.85 2.36 -10.96
N ALA A 344 5.76 3.01 -11.38
CA ALA A 344 5.42 4.37 -10.97
C ALA A 344 3.99 4.40 -10.41
N GLY A 345 3.80 5.15 -9.31
CA GLY A 345 2.50 5.34 -8.66
C GLY A 345 2.21 6.80 -8.35
N LEU A 346 0.92 7.14 -8.21
CA LEU A 346 0.48 8.50 -7.88
C LEU A 346 -0.01 8.57 -6.43
N ARG A 347 0.59 9.43 -5.62
CA ARG A 347 0.15 9.70 -4.25
C ARG A 347 -1.12 10.55 -4.29
N PRO A 348 -2.22 10.15 -3.64
CA PRO A 348 -3.46 10.93 -3.63
C PRO A 348 -3.37 12.06 -2.61
N LEU A 349 -2.54 13.08 -2.82
CA LEU A 349 -2.40 14.17 -1.85
C LEU A 349 -3.56 15.17 -1.98
N ILE A 350 -3.97 15.75 -0.85
CA ILE A 350 -4.97 16.82 -0.78
C ILE A 350 -4.26 18.17 -0.89
N SER A 351 -4.81 19.10 -1.66
CA SER A 351 -4.30 20.45 -1.89
C SER A 351 -4.25 21.21 -0.56
N GLY A 352 -3.06 21.70 -0.21
CA GLY A 352 -2.73 22.21 1.12
C GLY A 352 -1.77 21.30 1.89
N ASN A 353 -1.68 20.01 1.54
CA ASN A 353 -0.64 19.09 1.99
C ASN A 353 0.52 19.11 0.99
N ASN A 354 1.76 19.18 1.48
CA ASN A 354 2.93 19.04 0.63
C ASN A 354 3.27 17.55 0.41
N ALA A 355 3.97 17.22 -0.67
CA ALA A 355 4.40 15.83 -0.91
C ALA A 355 5.47 15.34 0.08
N SER A 356 6.18 16.31 0.67
CA SER A 356 6.93 16.13 1.90
C SER A 356 6.10 15.55 3.04
N ASP A 357 4.78 15.76 3.10
CA ASP A 357 3.90 15.19 4.12
C ASP A 357 3.82 13.67 4.05
N TYR A 358 4.31 13.04 2.96
CA TYR A 358 4.34 11.59 2.80
C TYR A 358 5.64 10.95 3.32
N ASN A 359 6.73 11.72 3.34
CA ASN A 359 8.06 11.29 3.80
C ASN A 359 8.66 12.16 4.93
N GLY A 360 7.97 13.18 5.46
CA GLY A 360 8.42 14.09 6.52
C GLY A 360 9.39 15.20 6.08
N GLY A 361 9.15 15.86 4.94
CA GLY A 361 9.91 17.05 4.50
C GLY A 361 9.32 18.36 4.97
N ASP A 362 10.05 19.47 4.76
CA ASP A 362 9.85 20.76 5.42
C ASP A 362 8.43 21.34 5.29
N ASN A 363 7.65 21.22 6.37
CA ASN A 363 6.27 21.72 6.45
C ASN A 363 6.17 23.02 7.25
N GLY A 364 7.30 23.67 7.53
CA GLY A 364 7.33 25.01 8.12
C GLY A 364 6.73 25.15 9.52
N ALA A 365 6.31 24.06 10.18
CA ALA A 365 5.66 24.13 11.49
C ALA A 365 6.64 24.36 12.65
N ILE A 366 7.91 23.92 12.52
CA ILE A 366 8.95 24.05 13.57
C ILE A 366 10.29 24.30 12.90
N SER A 367 11.00 25.36 13.31
CA SER A 367 12.35 25.65 12.83
C SER A 367 13.38 24.66 13.42
N ASP A 368 14.44 24.36 12.68
CA ASP A 368 15.57 23.54 13.18
C ASP A 368 16.10 24.09 14.52
N GLU A 369 16.08 25.42 14.70
CA GLU A 369 16.48 26.10 15.94
C GLU A 369 15.55 25.77 17.13
N SER A 370 14.24 25.70 16.90
CA SER A 370 13.26 25.35 17.94
C SER A 370 13.38 23.89 18.37
N PHE A 371 13.58 22.98 17.41
CA PHE A 371 13.79 21.57 17.71
C PHE A 371 15.13 21.33 18.43
N ASP A 372 16.20 21.99 17.98
CA ASP A 372 17.51 21.91 18.62
C ASP A 372 17.50 22.47 20.05
N ASN A 373 16.71 23.51 20.31
CA ASN A 373 16.53 24.03 21.66
C ASN A 373 15.81 23.03 22.58
N LEU A 374 14.79 22.32 22.08
CA LEU A 374 14.13 21.26 22.84
C LEU A 374 15.12 20.13 23.15
N ILE A 375 15.84 19.67 22.13
CA ILE A 375 16.86 18.62 22.27
C ILE A 375 17.92 19.03 23.29
N ALA A 376 18.48 20.23 23.18
CA ALA A 376 19.48 20.74 24.12
C ALA A 376 18.93 20.82 25.55
N THR A 377 17.65 21.19 25.72
CA THR A 377 17.00 21.26 27.02
C THR A 377 16.76 19.87 27.61
N VAL A 378 16.36 18.88 26.80
CA VAL A 378 16.26 17.47 27.21
C VAL A 378 17.63 16.91 27.59
N SER A 379 18.70 17.19 26.82
CA SER A 379 20.07 16.78 27.15
C SER A 379 20.53 17.36 28.49
N ARG A 380 20.28 18.65 28.74
CA ARG A 380 20.58 19.28 30.04
C ARG A 380 19.77 18.64 31.17
N TYR A 381 18.49 18.33 30.94
CA TYR A 381 17.67 17.64 31.94
C TYR A 381 18.23 16.26 32.30
N LEU A 382 18.61 15.46 31.29
CA LEU A 382 19.23 14.14 31.50
C LEU A 382 20.57 14.24 32.26
N ASN A 383 21.32 15.32 32.04
CA ASN A 383 22.56 15.61 32.76
C ASN A 383 22.35 16.26 34.14
N LYS A 384 21.09 16.42 34.59
CA LYS A 384 20.70 17.10 35.86
C LYS A 384 21.04 18.59 35.91
N GLU A 385 21.14 19.23 34.74
CA GLU A 385 21.44 20.64 34.54
C GLU A 385 20.19 21.48 34.17
N ALA A 386 19.05 20.83 33.96
CA ALA A 386 17.75 21.46 33.79
C ALA A 386 16.68 20.73 34.62
N SER A 387 15.56 21.40 34.87
CA SER A 387 14.41 20.87 35.59
C SER A 387 13.36 20.29 34.64
N ARG A 388 12.39 19.56 35.20
CA ARG A 388 11.25 19.03 34.42
C ARG A 388 10.38 20.17 33.86
N ASP A 389 10.31 21.29 34.57
CA ASP A 389 9.54 22.45 34.17
C ASP A 389 10.15 23.12 32.94
N ASP A 390 11.49 23.19 32.86
CA ASP A 390 12.20 23.72 31.68
C ASP A 390 11.93 22.89 30.42
N VAL A 391 11.88 21.56 30.55
CA VAL A 391 11.51 20.66 29.44
C VAL A 391 10.05 20.87 29.03
N THR A 392 9.17 21.04 30.02
CA THR A 392 7.73 21.27 29.77
C THR A 392 7.51 22.59 29.05
N GLU A 393 8.21 23.65 29.45
CA GLU A 393 8.15 24.97 28.82
C GLU A 393 8.69 24.93 27.38
N ALA A 394 9.78 24.21 27.14
CA ALA A 394 10.31 23.99 25.79
C ALA A 394 9.29 23.27 24.88
N ILE A 395 8.57 22.27 25.39
CA ILE A 395 7.50 21.57 24.65
C ILE A 395 6.32 22.51 24.35
N VAL A 396 5.85 23.26 25.36
CA VAL A 396 4.72 24.19 25.20
C VAL A 396 5.04 25.31 24.20
N SER A 397 6.29 25.79 24.18
CA SER A 397 6.75 26.80 23.22
C SER A 397 6.70 26.32 21.77
N ILE A 398 6.81 25.01 21.55
CA ILE A 398 6.71 24.38 20.24
C ILE A 398 5.24 24.16 19.85
N GLU A 399 4.41 23.69 20.79
CA GLU A 399 2.97 23.50 20.56
C GLU A 399 2.25 24.81 20.21
N SER A 400 2.59 25.91 20.87
CA SER A 400 1.97 27.22 20.62
C SER A 400 2.31 27.85 19.26
N ASN A 401 3.37 27.39 18.59
CA ASN A 401 3.75 27.85 17.26
C ASN A 401 3.21 26.97 16.11
N SER A 402 2.56 25.84 16.42
CA SER A 402 2.13 24.84 15.41
C SER A 402 0.61 24.81 15.16
N SER A 403 -0.16 25.79 15.66
CA SER A 403 -1.63 25.69 15.69
C SER A 403 -2.36 26.44 14.55
N GLU A 404 -2.61 25.75 13.44
CA GLU A 404 -3.88 25.90 12.69
C GLU A 404 -4.55 24.51 12.59
N LYS A 405 -5.62 24.30 13.37
CA LYS A 405 -6.48 23.11 13.29
C LYS A 405 -7.74 23.44 12.51
N SER A 406 -7.94 22.83 11.34
CA SER A 406 -9.22 22.81 10.63
C SER A 406 -10.08 21.64 11.15
N PRO A 407 -11.37 21.83 11.48
CA PRO A 407 -12.23 20.83 12.13
C PRO A 407 -12.73 19.66 11.25
N SER A 408 -12.21 19.46 10.03
CA SER A 408 -12.72 18.44 9.07
C SER A 408 -11.80 17.22 8.83
N THR A 409 -10.73 17.04 9.61
CA THR A 409 -9.73 15.98 9.35
C THR A 409 -9.94 14.72 10.21
N ILE A 410 -10.11 13.55 9.57
CA ILE A 410 -10.20 12.24 10.26
C ILE A 410 -8.81 11.72 10.70
N SER A 411 -7.79 12.01 9.89
CA SER A 411 -6.38 11.86 10.22
C SER A 411 -5.58 12.92 9.46
N ARG A 412 -4.42 13.35 9.97
CA ARG A 412 -3.53 14.25 9.20
C ARG A 412 -3.19 13.56 7.87
N GLY A 413 -3.58 14.20 6.77
CA GLY A 413 -3.39 13.67 5.40
C GLY A 413 -4.64 13.10 4.73
N SER A 414 -5.75 12.84 5.43
CA SER A 414 -7.02 12.37 4.85
C SER A 414 -8.21 13.30 5.14
N ALA A 415 -9.21 13.28 4.26
CA ALA A 415 -10.44 14.06 4.40
C ALA A 415 -11.67 13.19 4.11
N LEU A 416 -12.74 13.43 4.88
CA LEU A 416 -14.07 12.91 4.62
C LEU A 416 -15.02 14.09 4.40
N ASP A 417 -15.48 14.22 3.17
CA ASP A 417 -16.38 15.28 2.75
C ASP A 417 -17.74 14.70 2.37
N ILE A 418 -18.81 15.46 2.59
CA ILE A 418 -20.15 15.15 2.07
C ILE A 418 -20.58 16.32 1.19
N ASP A 419 -20.67 16.06 -0.10
CA ASP A 419 -21.00 17.10 -1.09
C ASP A 419 -22.48 17.50 -1.01
N ALA A 420 -22.83 18.65 -1.58
CA ALA A 420 -24.20 19.15 -1.58
C ALA A 420 -25.20 18.19 -2.25
N ASN A 421 -24.74 17.38 -3.21
CA ASN A 421 -25.51 16.32 -3.86
C ASN A 421 -25.60 15.02 -3.01
N GLY A 422 -25.00 14.96 -1.82
CA GLY A 422 -25.03 13.80 -0.93
C GLY A 422 -23.97 12.73 -1.20
N LEU A 423 -23.06 12.94 -2.17
CA LEU A 423 -21.91 12.08 -2.37
C LEU A 423 -20.98 12.16 -1.15
N VAL A 424 -20.65 11.02 -0.56
CA VAL A 424 -19.61 10.93 0.47
C VAL A 424 -18.27 10.73 -0.23
N THR A 425 -17.24 11.48 0.12
CA THR A 425 -15.89 11.33 -0.45
C THR A 425 -14.88 11.12 0.66
N LEU A 426 -14.14 10.01 0.59
CA LEU A 426 -12.99 9.72 1.44
C LEU A 426 -11.72 9.79 0.59
N ALA A 427 -10.93 10.84 0.79
CA ALA A 427 -9.73 11.16 0.00
C ALA A 427 -8.49 11.29 0.88
N GLY A 428 -7.31 11.24 0.26
CA GLY A 428 -6.04 11.35 0.96
C GLY A 428 -5.61 10.07 1.70
N GLY A 429 -4.81 10.28 2.74
CA GLY A 429 -4.34 9.25 3.66
C GLY A 429 -3.23 8.37 3.11
N LYS A 430 -2.95 7.30 3.85
CA LYS A 430 -1.90 6.33 3.55
C LYS A 430 -2.43 4.92 3.68
N ILE A 431 -1.72 3.97 3.07
CA ILE A 431 -2.02 2.54 3.23
C ILE A 431 -2.00 2.11 4.70
N THR A 432 -1.16 2.69 5.56
CA THR A 432 -1.09 2.32 6.99
C THR A 432 -2.37 2.67 7.75
N ASP A 433 -3.04 3.78 7.40
CA ASP A 433 -4.17 4.33 8.14
C ASP A 433 -5.52 3.91 7.56
N TYR A 434 -5.52 3.02 6.56
CA TYR A 434 -6.70 2.69 5.74
C TYR A 434 -7.91 2.22 6.57
N ARG A 435 -7.66 1.43 7.63
CA ARG A 435 -8.72 0.92 8.50
C ARG A 435 -9.33 2.04 9.33
N LYS A 436 -8.51 2.89 9.94
CA LYS A 436 -8.96 4.03 10.75
C LYS A 436 -9.78 5.01 9.90
N MET A 437 -9.33 5.26 8.67
CA MET A 437 -10.07 6.06 7.69
C MET A 437 -11.44 5.44 7.38
N ALA A 438 -11.49 4.14 7.10
CA ALA A 438 -12.73 3.44 6.84
C ALA A 438 -13.67 3.39 8.06
N GLU A 439 -13.13 3.27 9.28
CA GLU A 439 -13.91 3.32 10.52
C GLU A 439 -14.59 4.68 10.68
N GLY A 440 -13.86 5.78 10.47
CA GLY A 440 -14.43 7.13 10.50
C GLY A 440 -15.50 7.36 9.44
N ALA A 441 -15.28 6.89 8.21
CA ALA A 441 -16.30 6.96 7.15
C ALA A 441 -17.54 6.14 7.48
N MET A 442 -17.37 4.94 8.03
CA MET A 442 -18.48 4.07 8.40
C MET A 442 -19.34 4.62 9.54
N GLN A 443 -18.73 5.31 10.51
CA GLN A 443 -19.47 6.02 11.56
C GLN A 443 -20.43 7.05 10.95
N ALA A 444 -19.92 7.92 10.07
CA ALA A 444 -20.73 8.92 9.38
C ALA A 444 -21.83 8.27 8.50
N ILE A 445 -21.50 7.21 7.75
CA ILE A 445 -22.45 6.48 6.91
C ILE A 445 -23.61 5.91 7.73
N ILE A 446 -23.32 5.28 8.88
CA ILE A 446 -24.35 4.67 9.74
C ILE A 446 -25.28 5.74 10.33
N GLU A 447 -24.74 6.90 10.70
CA GLU A 447 -25.54 8.05 11.16
C GLU A 447 -26.49 8.52 10.05
N ILE A 448 -25.99 8.72 8.83
CA ILE A 448 -26.81 9.12 7.67
C ILE A 448 -27.90 8.09 7.39
N LEU A 449 -27.59 6.79 7.43
CA LEU A 449 -28.57 5.71 7.23
C LEU A 449 -29.66 5.72 8.31
N ALA A 450 -29.29 5.99 9.56
CA ALA A 450 -30.22 6.03 10.67
C ALA A 450 -31.17 7.25 10.58
N GLU A 451 -30.63 8.43 10.25
CA GLU A 451 -31.38 9.69 10.20
C GLU A 451 -32.29 9.76 8.96
N ASN A 452 -31.77 9.42 7.79
CA ASN A 452 -32.46 9.67 6.52
C ASN A 452 -33.26 8.45 6.01
N TYR A 453 -32.88 7.23 6.43
CA TYR A 453 -33.48 6.00 5.91
C TYR A 453 -34.03 5.08 7.01
N GLY A 454 -33.91 5.46 8.29
CA GLY A 454 -34.38 4.66 9.42
C GLY A 454 -33.68 3.30 9.57
N ARG A 455 -32.53 3.11 8.91
CA ARG A 455 -31.74 1.87 8.95
C ARG A 455 -30.63 2.01 9.98
N ARG A 456 -30.60 1.12 10.97
CA ARG A 456 -29.64 1.15 12.08
C ARG A 456 -28.71 -0.05 12.01
N TYR A 457 -27.42 0.22 12.09
CA TYR A 457 -26.36 -0.77 12.08
C TYR A 457 -25.44 -0.55 13.29
N THR A 458 -24.79 -1.61 13.73
CA THR A 458 -23.73 -1.53 14.75
C THR A 458 -22.42 -1.81 14.05
N LEU A 459 -21.50 -0.84 14.10
CA LEU A 459 -20.18 -0.99 13.51
C LEU A 459 -19.40 -2.11 14.22
N VAL A 460 -18.82 -3.01 13.42
CA VAL A 460 -17.93 -4.05 13.95
C VAL A 460 -16.65 -3.45 14.54
N ASN A 461 -16.00 -4.17 15.46
CA ASN A 461 -14.66 -3.81 15.90
C ASN A 461 -13.64 -4.17 14.82
N SER A 462 -13.38 -3.22 13.92
CA SER A 462 -12.46 -3.36 12.79
C SER A 462 -11.03 -3.74 13.23
N LYS A 463 -10.61 -3.37 14.46
CA LYS A 463 -9.27 -3.62 14.99
C LYS A 463 -8.98 -5.10 15.28
N THR A 464 -10.02 -5.90 15.40
CA THR A 464 -9.92 -7.34 15.68
C THR A 464 -10.55 -8.20 14.59
N TYR A 465 -11.00 -7.59 13.50
CA TYR A 465 -11.68 -8.29 12.42
C TYR A 465 -10.67 -8.67 11.32
N PRO A 466 -10.33 -9.96 11.17
CA PRO A 466 -9.27 -10.37 10.26
C PRO A 466 -9.68 -10.19 8.80
N VAL A 467 -8.70 -9.88 7.95
CA VAL A 467 -8.85 -10.01 6.49
C VAL A 467 -8.87 -11.49 6.11
N SER A 468 -9.24 -11.83 4.86
CA SER A 468 -9.19 -13.22 4.41
C SER A 468 -7.74 -13.73 4.48
N GLY A 469 -7.53 -14.96 4.94
CA GLY A 469 -6.17 -15.47 5.17
C GLY A 469 -5.55 -15.02 6.49
N GLY A 470 -6.17 -14.04 7.17
CA GLY A 470 -5.68 -13.40 8.39
C GLY A 470 -6.09 -14.11 9.68
N GLU A 471 -6.87 -15.19 9.62
CA GLU A 471 -7.28 -15.99 10.78
C GLU A 471 -6.13 -16.84 11.34
N LEU A 472 -5.08 -16.16 11.79
CA LEU A 472 -3.90 -16.74 12.44
C LEU A 472 -3.72 -16.09 13.81
N ASN A 473 -3.04 -16.76 14.74
CA ASN A 473 -2.61 -16.12 15.98
C ASN A 473 -1.50 -15.07 15.66
N PRO A 474 -1.76 -13.77 15.84
CA PRO A 474 -0.80 -12.72 15.50
C PRO A 474 0.46 -12.76 16.39
N SER A 475 0.40 -13.42 17.55
CA SER A 475 1.53 -13.60 18.45
C SER A 475 2.44 -14.78 18.08
N ASN A 476 2.03 -15.65 17.14
CA ASN A 476 2.78 -16.85 16.78
C ASN A 476 2.67 -17.20 15.28
N VAL A 477 2.73 -16.18 14.43
CA VAL A 477 2.51 -16.30 12.98
C VAL A 477 3.41 -17.35 12.33
N GLU A 478 4.72 -17.32 12.61
CA GLU A 478 5.70 -18.22 11.98
C GLU A 478 5.39 -19.70 12.23
N SER A 479 5.06 -20.05 13.47
CA SER A 479 4.72 -21.43 13.85
C SER A 479 3.40 -21.88 13.22
N GLU A 480 2.41 -20.99 13.10
CA GLU A 480 1.16 -21.32 12.41
C GLU A 480 1.38 -21.54 10.91
N LEU A 481 2.16 -20.67 10.27
CA LEU A 481 2.50 -20.83 8.86
C LEU A 481 3.28 -22.13 8.59
N GLU A 482 4.19 -22.53 9.48
CA GLU A 482 4.92 -23.80 9.35
C GLU A 482 3.99 -25.02 9.52
N THR A 483 3.03 -24.92 10.44
CA THR A 483 1.99 -25.94 10.61
C THR A 483 1.13 -26.06 9.35
N ILE A 484 0.74 -24.94 8.76
CA ILE A 484 0.00 -24.87 7.51
C ILE A 484 0.83 -25.44 6.35
N ALA A 485 2.12 -25.09 6.24
CA ALA A 485 3.02 -25.62 5.20
C ALA A 485 3.15 -27.15 5.28
N SER A 486 3.17 -27.72 6.49
CA SER A 486 3.17 -29.17 6.70
C SER A 486 1.94 -29.88 6.11
N LEU A 487 0.82 -29.18 5.93
CA LEU A 487 -0.36 -29.70 5.23
C LEU A 487 -0.13 -29.79 3.71
N GLY A 488 0.58 -28.82 3.13
CA GLY A 488 0.95 -28.82 1.71
C GLY A 488 1.87 -30.00 1.36
N VAL A 489 2.85 -30.30 2.22
CA VAL A 489 3.73 -31.47 2.05
C VAL A 489 2.95 -32.78 2.02
N LYS A 490 1.95 -32.93 2.89
CA LYS A 490 1.03 -34.09 2.88
C LYS A 490 0.18 -34.19 1.61
N ARG A 491 0.12 -33.13 0.81
CA ARG A 491 -0.58 -33.07 -0.48
C ARG A 491 0.36 -33.20 -1.69
N GLY A 492 1.65 -33.52 -1.47
CA GLY A 492 2.62 -33.78 -2.53
C GLY A 492 3.42 -32.57 -3.00
N LEU A 493 3.37 -31.45 -2.28
CA LEU A 493 4.23 -30.29 -2.54
C LEU A 493 5.59 -30.45 -1.85
N GLU A 494 6.63 -29.91 -2.48
CA GLU A 494 7.90 -29.69 -1.81
C GLU A 494 7.73 -28.69 -0.64
N LEU A 495 8.52 -28.83 0.41
CA LEU A 495 8.39 -27.99 1.61
C LEU A 495 8.57 -26.49 1.28
N ALA A 496 9.49 -26.15 0.38
CA ALA A 496 9.71 -24.76 -0.05
C ALA A 496 8.45 -24.16 -0.72
N ASP A 497 7.79 -24.92 -1.59
CA ASP A 497 6.57 -24.50 -2.27
C ASP A 497 5.38 -24.39 -1.30
N ALA A 498 5.27 -25.32 -0.36
CA ALA A 498 4.26 -25.25 0.69
C ALA A 498 4.50 -24.03 1.60
N ARG A 499 5.75 -23.75 1.98
CA ARG A 499 6.07 -22.54 2.75
C ARG A 499 5.74 -21.27 1.98
N TYR A 500 6.04 -21.21 0.68
CA TYR A 500 5.68 -20.07 -0.16
C TYR A 500 4.16 -19.82 -0.13
N ILE A 501 3.36 -20.86 -0.40
CA ILE A 501 1.90 -20.74 -0.40
C ILE A 501 1.38 -20.34 0.99
N ALA A 502 1.88 -20.94 2.08
CA ALA A 502 1.52 -20.54 3.44
C ALA A 502 1.83 -19.06 3.70
N ASN A 503 3.01 -18.59 3.30
CA ASN A 503 3.43 -17.21 3.51
C ASN A 503 2.61 -16.20 2.71
N VAL A 504 2.16 -16.54 1.50
CA VAL A 504 1.40 -15.63 0.64
C VAL A 504 -0.10 -15.61 1.01
N PHE A 505 -0.68 -16.77 1.32
CA PHE A 505 -2.13 -16.92 1.48
C PHE A 505 -2.58 -17.11 2.94
N GLY A 506 -1.66 -17.23 3.89
CA GLY A 506 -1.98 -17.39 5.31
C GLY A 506 -2.92 -18.57 5.58
N SER A 507 -3.99 -18.33 6.33
CA SER A 507 -5.04 -19.32 6.65
C SER A 507 -5.79 -19.84 5.40
N ASN A 508 -5.65 -19.19 4.24
CA ASN A 508 -6.24 -19.64 2.97
C ASN A 508 -5.42 -20.73 2.27
N ALA A 509 -4.14 -20.91 2.62
CA ALA A 509 -3.27 -21.88 1.97
C ALA A 509 -3.80 -23.34 1.95
N PRO A 510 -4.50 -23.86 2.98
CA PRO A 510 -5.16 -25.16 2.89
C PRO A 510 -6.16 -25.29 1.75
N ARG A 511 -6.81 -24.20 1.32
CA ARG A 511 -7.70 -24.19 0.16
C ARG A 511 -6.91 -24.39 -1.14
N VAL A 512 -5.73 -23.74 -1.25
CA VAL A 512 -4.78 -23.95 -2.36
C VAL A 512 -4.31 -25.41 -2.40
N TYR A 513 -3.86 -25.96 -1.27
CA TYR A 513 -3.39 -27.35 -1.22
C TYR A 513 -4.47 -28.38 -1.55
N ASN A 514 -5.72 -28.09 -1.21
CA ASN A 514 -6.83 -29.00 -1.51
C ASN A 514 -7.12 -29.11 -3.00
N LEU A 515 -6.69 -28.15 -3.83
CA LEU A 515 -6.81 -28.25 -5.28
C LEU A 515 -5.97 -29.38 -5.86
N ALA A 516 -4.90 -29.81 -5.18
CA ALA A 516 -4.05 -30.94 -5.61
C ALA A 516 -4.77 -32.30 -5.59
N LYS A 517 -6.01 -32.37 -5.08
CA LYS A 517 -6.86 -33.56 -5.20
C LYS A 517 -7.38 -33.77 -6.61
N ASP A 518 -7.64 -32.66 -7.30
CA ASP A 518 -8.35 -32.65 -8.58
C ASP A 518 -7.48 -32.10 -9.71
N LEU A 519 -6.33 -31.51 -9.39
CA LEU A 519 -5.40 -30.90 -10.33
C LEU A 519 -4.03 -31.57 -10.25
N GLU A 520 -3.51 -31.91 -11.42
CA GLU A 520 -2.10 -32.23 -11.64
C GLU A 520 -1.37 -30.98 -12.13
N ALA A 521 -0.04 -31.03 -12.21
CA ALA A 521 0.75 -29.96 -12.81
C ALA A 521 0.35 -29.78 -14.28
N ALA A 522 -0.04 -28.56 -14.66
CA ALA A 522 -0.33 -28.24 -16.05
C ALA A 522 0.94 -28.26 -16.91
N GLU A 523 0.78 -28.41 -18.22
CA GLU A 523 1.90 -28.49 -19.16
C GLU A 523 2.80 -27.25 -19.05
N GLY A 524 4.09 -27.47 -18.79
CA GLY A 524 5.07 -26.38 -18.61
C GLY A 524 5.03 -25.68 -17.25
N LEU A 525 4.19 -26.12 -16.31
CA LEU A 525 4.10 -25.56 -14.97
C LEU A 525 4.50 -26.58 -13.89
N SER A 526 5.01 -26.07 -12.77
CA SER A 526 5.12 -26.88 -11.56
C SER A 526 3.73 -27.10 -10.94
N LEU A 527 3.63 -28.05 -10.01
CA LEU A 527 2.41 -28.22 -9.23
C LEU A 527 2.09 -26.93 -8.46
N ARG A 528 3.08 -26.28 -7.82
CA ARG A 528 2.88 -25.00 -7.13
C ARG A 528 2.23 -23.96 -8.03
N GLU A 529 2.83 -23.68 -9.19
CA GLU A 529 2.31 -22.66 -10.11
C GLU A 529 0.88 -22.97 -10.54
N THR A 530 0.61 -24.25 -10.84
CA THR A 530 -0.73 -24.69 -11.24
C THR A 530 -1.77 -24.45 -10.14
N LEU A 531 -1.46 -24.83 -8.89
CA LEU A 531 -2.39 -24.66 -7.77
C LEU A 531 -2.63 -23.18 -7.45
N VAL A 532 -1.56 -22.36 -7.45
CA VAL A 532 -1.66 -20.92 -7.20
C VAL A 532 -2.48 -20.25 -8.31
N LEU A 533 -2.20 -20.55 -9.58
CA LEU A 533 -2.96 -20.01 -10.71
C LEU A 533 -4.46 -20.34 -10.59
N HIS A 534 -4.81 -21.61 -10.38
CA HIS A 534 -6.20 -22.03 -10.24
C HIS A 534 -6.87 -21.42 -9.01
N TYR A 535 -6.16 -21.28 -7.88
CA TYR A 535 -6.71 -20.58 -6.72
C TYR A 535 -7.03 -19.12 -7.03
N THR A 536 -6.11 -18.40 -7.65
CA THR A 536 -6.29 -16.97 -7.96
C THR A 536 -7.45 -16.71 -8.93
N MET A 537 -7.66 -17.59 -9.94
CA MET A 537 -8.80 -17.50 -10.84
C MET A 537 -10.14 -17.86 -10.17
N ARG A 538 -10.13 -18.77 -9.17
CA ARG A 538 -11.34 -19.27 -8.48
C ARG A 538 -11.75 -18.44 -7.28
N GLU A 539 -10.79 -17.81 -6.59
CA GLU A 539 -11.00 -17.16 -5.29
C GLU A 539 -10.41 -15.75 -5.20
N GLU A 540 -9.80 -15.20 -6.26
CA GLU A 540 -9.21 -13.85 -6.26
C GLU A 540 -9.57 -13.01 -7.50
N MET A 541 -10.55 -13.46 -8.28
CA MET A 541 -11.06 -12.79 -9.49
C MET A 541 -9.96 -12.39 -10.49
N VAL A 542 -8.95 -13.24 -10.68
CA VAL A 542 -7.98 -13.05 -11.77
C VAL A 542 -8.69 -13.23 -13.11
N LEU A 543 -8.60 -12.22 -13.98
CA LEU A 543 -9.21 -12.21 -15.30
C LEU A 543 -8.19 -12.05 -16.42
N THR A 544 -6.98 -11.57 -16.13
CA THR A 544 -5.91 -11.33 -17.11
C THR A 544 -4.56 -11.81 -16.59
N PRO A 545 -3.57 -12.07 -17.48
CA PRO A 545 -2.21 -12.41 -17.06
C PRO A 545 -1.56 -11.29 -16.23
N VAL A 546 -1.88 -10.02 -16.50
CA VAL A 546 -1.38 -8.87 -15.74
C VAL A 546 -1.87 -8.93 -14.28
N ASP A 547 -3.15 -9.25 -14.03
CA ASP A 547 -3.67 -9.41 -12.67
C ASP A 547 -2.86 -10.47 -11.89
N TYR A 548 -2.51 -11.57 -12.55
CA TYR A 548 -1.77 -12.67 -11.96
C TYR A 548 -0.31 -12.32 -11.69
N PHE A 549 0.44 -11.93 -12.72
CA PHE A 549 1.89 -11.74 -12.65
C PHE A 549 2.30 -10.47 -11.87
N LEU A 550 1.48 -9.43 -11.91
CA LEU A 550 1.80 -8.14 -11.31
C LEU A 550 1.18 -7.94 -9.92
N ARG A 551 -0.02 -8.47 -9.66
CA ARG A 551 -0.82 -8.14 -8.46
C ARG A 551 -1.10 -9.31 -7.53
N ARG A 552 -1.41 -10.50 -8.05
CA ARG A 552 -1.63 -11.68 -7.19
C ARG A 552 -0.33 -12.37 -6.79
N THR A 553 0.71 -12.24 -7.61
CA THR A 553 2.05 -12.79 -7.39
C THR A 553 3.11 -11.72 -7.54
N ASN A 554 4.34 -12.05 -7.15
CA ASN A 554 5.50 -11.18 -7.26
C ASN A 554 6.30 -11.40 -8.56
N HIS A 555 5.78 -12.21 -9.50
CA HIS A 555 6.54 -12.70 -10.65
C HIS A 555 7.10 -11.57 -11.52
N LEU A 556 6.28 -10.57 -11.85
CA LEU A 556 6.70 -9.47 -12.73
C LEU A 556 7.77 -8.59 -12.09
N LEU A 557 7.57 -8.21 -10.82
CA LEU A 557 8.44 -7.23 -10.15
C LEU A 557 9.69 -7.87 -9.52
N PHE A 558 9.58 -9.06 -8.95
CA PHE A 558 10.63 -9.63 -8.08
C PHE A 558 11.10 -11.04 -8.47
N MET A 559 10.57 -11.62 -9.55
CA MET A 559 11.02 -12.92 -10.09
C MET A 559 11.18 -12.85 -11.62
N ARG A 560 11.68 -11.72 -12.11
CA ARG A 560 11.74 -11.39 -13.55
C ARG A 560 12.53 -12.42 -14.35
N GLU A 561 13.50 -13.08 -13.73
CA GLU A 561 14.38 -14.08 -14.34
C GLU A 561 13.67 -15.40 -14.73
N THR A 562 12.56 -15.74 -14.10
CA THR A 562 11.78 -16.95 -14.42
C THR A 562 10.50 -16.65 -15.19
N LEU A 563 10.14 -15.37 -15.31
CA LEU A 563 8.86 -14.93 -15.85
C LEU A 563 8.65 -15.36 -17.31
N ASP A 564 9.65 -15.18 -18.18
CA ASP A 564 9.51 -15.43 -19.61
C ASP A 564 9.13 -16.89 -19.91
N ASP A 565 9.68 -17.83 -19.14
CA ASP A 565 9.36 -19.27 -19.24
C ASP A 565 7.93 -19.59 -18.77
N LEU A 566 7.35 -18.75 -17.90
CA LEU A 566 6.01 -18.94 -17.34
C LEU A 566 4.91 -18.27 -18.17
N ILE A 567 5.21 -17.25 -18.97
CA ILE A 567 4.18 -16.49 -19.72
C ILE A 567 3.30 -17.40 -20.57
N ALA A 568 3.92 -18.25 -21.41
CA ALA A 568 3.17 -19.10 -22.32
C ALA A 568 2.38 -20.21 -21.58
N PRO A 569 2.99 -21.01 -20.67
CA PRO A 569 2.26 -22.01 -19.90
C PRO A 569 1.10 -21.45 -19.07
N ILE A 570 1.31 -20.35 -18.33
CA ILE A 570 0.26 -19.70 -17.54
C ILE A 570 -0.87 -19.21 -18.46
N SER A 571 -0.54 -18.49 -19.54
CA SER A 571 -1.56 -17.95 -20.45
C SER A 571 -2.36 -19.04 -21.16
N ASN A 572 -1.73 -20.18 -21.47
CA ASN A 572 -2.42 -21.36 -22.02
C ASN A 572 -3.44 -21.92 -21.02
N GLU A 573 -3.03 -22.11 -19.76
CA GLU A 573 -3.91 -22.66 -18.74
C GLU A 573 -5.03 -21.68 -18.36
N MET A 574 -4.73 -20.37 -18.32
CA MET A 574 -5.75 -19.32 -18.15
C MET A 574 -6.77 -19.33 -19.30
N ALA A 575 -6.31 -19.38 -20.55
CA ALA A 575 -7.19 -19.43 -21.72
C ALA A 575 -8.15 -20.62 -21.66
N LYS A 576 -7.62 -21.80 -21.30
CA LYS A 576 -8.40 -23.02 -21.11
C LYS A 576 -9.42 -22.89 -19.98
N PHE A 577 -9.04 -22.32 -18.84
CA PHE A 577 -9.92 -22.19 -17.67
C PHE A 577 -11.00 -21.12 -17.85
N LEU A 578 -10.64 -19.95 -18.38
CA LEU A 578 -11.52 -18.79 -18.53
C LEU A 578 -12.32 -18.81 -19.84
N GLY A 579 -12.01 -19.75 -20.74
CA GLY A 579 -12.65 -19.95 -22.02
C GLY A 579 -12.34 -18.83 -23.01
N TRP A 580 -11.07 -18.39 -23.08
CA TRP A 580 -10.66 -17.37 -24.04
C TRP A 580 -10.63 -17.92 -25.47
N THR A 581 -11.06 -17.07 -26.40
CA THR A 581 -10.76 -17.20 -27.83
C THR A 581 -9.27 -16.95 -28.10
N ASP A 582 -8.79 -17.36 -29.27
CA ASP A 582 -7.41 -17.10 -29.68
C ASP A 582 -7.15 -15.59 -29.79
N GLU A 583 -8.15 -14.82 -30.21
CA GLU A 583 -8.10 -13.35 -30.27
C GLU A 583 -8.00 -12.71 -28.88
N GLU A 584 -8.81 -13.15 -27.90
CA GLU A 584 -8.73 -12.67 -26.52
C GLU A 584 -7.38 -12.99 -25.89
N LYS A 585 -6.90 -14.22 -26.08
CA LYS A 585 -5.58 -14.64 -25.59
C LYS A 585 -4.47 -13.78 -26.20
N ALA A 586 -4.51 -13.52 -27.51
CA ALA A 586 -3.54 -12.66 -28.18
C ALA A 586 -3.60 -11.22 -27.65
N ALA A 587 -4.79 -10.67 -27.40
CA ALA A 587 -4.97 -9.34 -26.81
C ALA A 587 -4.39 -9.28 -25.39
N HIS A 588 -4.63 -10.29 -24.56
CA HIS A 588 -4.05 -10.38 -23.21
C HIS A 588 -2.52 -10.50 -23.20
N LEU A 589 -1.96 -11.23 -24.17
CA LEU A 589 -0.50 -11.32 -24.32
C LEU A 589 0.11 -10.02 -24.81
N ALA A 590 -0.56 -9.29 -25.72
CA ALA A 590 -0.11 -7.98 -26.17
C ALA A 590 -0.16 -6.94 -25.04
N ASP A 591 -1.21 -6.96 -24.22
CA ASP A 591 -1.32 -6.12 -23.02
C ASP A 591 -0.19 -6.43 -22.01
N LEU A 592 0.05 -7.71 -21.73
CA LEU A 592 1.15 -8.13 -20.87
C LEU A 592 2.52 -7.68 -21.42
N ASP A 593 2.77 -7.81 -22.72
CA ASP A 593 4.04 -7.38 -23.32
C ASP A 593 4.24 -5.86 -23.20
N ASN A 594 3.18 -5.06 -23.34
CA ASN A 594 3.26 -3.61 -23.11
C ASN A 594 3.64 -3.30 -21.66
N VAL A 595 2.99 -3.95 -20.69
CA VAL A 595 3.30 -3.77 -19.25
C VAL A 595 4.73 -4.21 -18.94
N LEU A 596 5.19 -5.30 -19.54
CA LEU A 596 6.58 -5.76 -19.40
C LEU A 596 7.57 -4.79 -20.03
N ALA A 597 7.29 -4.30 -21.24
CA ALA A 597 8.15 -3.35 -21.91
C ALA A 597 8.31 -2.05 -21.13
N GLU A 598 7.23 -1.58 -20.50
CA GLU A 598 7.23 -0.43 -19.60
C GLU A 598 8.03 -0.71 -18.32
N SER A 599 7.71 -1.81 -17.61
CA SER A 599 8.41 -2.18 -16.37
C SER A 599 9.91 -2.42 -16.59
N ASP A 600 10.27 -3.14 -17.66
CA ASP A 600 11.66 -3.44 -18.03
C ASP A 600 12.40 -2.19 -18.56
N LEU A 601 11.72 -1.05 -18.74
CA LEU A 601 12.25 0.19 -19.33
C LEU A 601 12.88 -0.03 -20.72
N ARG A 602 12.30 -0.91 -21.56
CA ARG A 602 12.88 -1.32 -22.86
C ARG A 602 13.15 -0.12 -23.77
N ALA A 603 12.17 0.75 -23.94
CA ALA A 603 12.29 1.94 -24.79
C ALA A 603 13.45 2.86 -24.33
N MET A 604 13.66 2.99 -23.02
CA MET A 604 14.76 3.80 -22.47
C MET A 604 16.12 3.12 -22.67
N LYS A 605 16.18 1.80 -22.55
CA LYS A 605 17.40 1.00 -22.77
C LYS A 605 17.81 0.95 -24.23
N GLU A 606 16.86 0.96 -25.16
CA GLU A 606 17.12 0.99 -26.60
C GLU A 606 17.58 2.37 -27.10
N ALA A 607 17.23 3.44 -26.38
CA ALA A 607 17.58 4.82 -26.71
C ALA A 607 18.96 5.26 -26.16
N ASN A 608 19.53 4.53 -25.20
CA ASN A 608 20.87 4.74 -24.61
C ASN A 608 21.92 3.87 -25.30
#